data_AF-A0A067DID4-F1
#
_entry.id   AF-A0A067DID4-F1
#
_cell.length_a   1.000
_cell.length_b   1.000
_cell.length_c   1.000
_cell.angle_alpha   90.00
_cell.angle_beta   90.00
_cell.angle_gamma   90.00
#
_symmetry.space_group_name_H-M   'P 1'
#
loop_
_entity.id
_entity.type
_entity.pdbx_description
1 polymer ?
#
loop_
_entity_poly.entity_id
_entity_poly.type
_entity_poly.pdbx_seq_one_letter_code
_entity_poly.pdbx_strand_id
1 'polypeptide(L)'
;MGIAFEPQFAYCRRVLTISIALITVIDDIYDVYGTLDELELFTDAVERWDINYALKHLPGYMKMCFLALYNFVNEFAYYVLKQQDFDMLLSIKNAWLGLIQAYLVEAKWYHSKYTPKLEEYLENGLVSITGPLIITISYLSGTNPIIKKELEFLESNPDIVHWSSKIFRLQDDLGTSS
;
A
#
# COMPACT_ATOMS: atom_id res chain seq x y z
N MET A 1 -18.26 2.67 -7.72
CA MET A 1 -17.60 1.37 -7.42
C MET A 1 -17.09 0.79 -8.71
N GLY A 2 -15.79 0.95 -9.02
CA GLY A 2 -15.20 0.52 -10.31
C GLY A 2 -14.51 -0.83 -10.28
N ILE A 3 -13.87 -1.21 -9.17
CA ILE A 3 -12.98 -2.39 -9.09
C ILE A 3 -13.74 -3.72 -8.98
N ALA A 4 -14.77 -3.79 -8.13
CA ALA A 4 -15.50 -5.04 -7.86
C ALA A 4 -16.96 -4.75 -7.49
N PHE A 5 -17.80 -4.40 -8.45
CA PHE A 5 -19.17 -3.89 -8.18
C PHE A 5 -20.18 -5.02 -7.90
N GLU A 6 -19.89 -6.25 -8.32
CA GLU A 6 -20.82 -7.37 -8.30
C GLU A 6 -21.07 -7.87 -6.86
N PRO A 7 -22.33 -8.19 -6.47
CA PRO A 7 -22.69 -8.46 -5.09
C PRO A 7 -21.80 -9.49 -4.36
N GLN A 8 -21.34 -10.54 -5.05
CA GLN A 8 -20.47 -11.59 -4.50
C GLN A 8 -19.13 -11.07 -3.97
N PHE A 9 -18.64 -9.93 -4.47
CA PHE A 9 -17.39 -9.31 -4.02
C PHE A 9 -17.57 -8.34 -2.84
N ALA A 10 -18.63 -8.51 -2.02
CA ALA A 10 -18.90 -7.64 -0.88
C ALA A 10 -17.73 -7.57 0.12
N TYR A 11 -17.08 -8.70 0.41
CA TYR A 11 -15.91 -8.73 1.28
C TYR A 11 -14.73 -7.99 0.66
N CYS A 12 -14.41 -8.27 -0.61
CA CYS A 12 -13.37 -7.57 -1.37
C CYS A 12 -13.59 -6.05 -1.38
N ARG A 13 -14.81 -5.58 -1.67
CA ARG A 13 -15.15 -4.15 -1.58
C ARG A 13 -14.88 -3.56 -0.21
N ARG A 14 -15.28 -4.25 0.86
CA ARG A 14 -15.07 -3.77 2.23
C ARG A 14 -13.58 -3.61 2.53
N VAL A 15 -12.78 -4.63 2.20
CA VAL A 15 -11.32 -4.61 2.41
C VAL A 15 -10.71 -3.47 1.60
N LEU A 16 -11.02 -3.37 0.30
CA LEU A 16 -10.53 -2.31 -0.57
C LEU A 16 -10.89 -0.91 -0.10
N THR A 17 -12.12 -0.68 0.38
CA THR A 17 -12.52 0.63 0.90
C THR A 17 -11.70 1.04 2.11
N ILE A 18 -11.43 0.10 3.04
CA ILE A 18 -10.59 0.39 4.21
C ILE A 18 -9.14 0.64 3.76
N SER A 19 -8.61 -0.17 2.85
CA SER A 19 -7.26 0.00 2.31
C SER A 19 -7.08 1.35 1.63
N ILE A 20 -8.02 1.76 0.76
CA ILE A 20 -7.96 3.04 0.07
C ILE A 20 -8.00 4.20 1.07
N ALA A 21 -8.84 4.12 2.11
CA ALA A 21 -8.86 5.14 3.14
C ALA A 21 -7.53 5.24 3.92
N LEU A 22 -6.91 4.10 4.25
CA LEU A 22 -5.60 4.07 4.89
C LEU A 22 -4.50 4.60 3.97
N ILE A 23 -4.53 4.22 2.69
CA ILE A 23 -3.63 4.71 1.65
C ILE A 23 -3.69 6.24 1.61
N THR A 24 -4.87 6.83 1.45
CA THR A 24 -5.02 8.29 1.36
C THR A 24 -4.50 9.01 2.60
N VAL A 25 -4.77 8.47 3.79
CA VAL A 25 -4.24 9.07 5.04
C VAL A 25 -2.72 8.98 5.10
N ILE A 26 -2.12 7.87 4.65
CA ILE A 26 -0.67 7.70 4.64
C ILE A 26 -0.04 8.61 3.56
N ASP A 27 -0.67 8.72 2.40
CA ASP A 27 -0.29 9.63 1.31
C ASP A 27 -0.17 11.07 1.84
N ASP A 28 -1.25 11.60 2.44
CA ASP A 28 -1.31 12.93 3.06
C ASP A 28 -0.23 13.15 4.15
N ILE A 29 0.13 12.07 4.86
CA ILE A 29 1.21 12.12 5.86
C ILE A 29 2.56 12.30 5.18
N TYR A 30 2.81 11.63 4.05
CA TYR A 30 4.10 11.64 3.37
C TYR A 30 4.32 12.85 2.46
N ASP A 31 3.27 13.41 1.85
CA ASP A 31 3.39 14.49 0.87
C ASP A 31 3.17 15.90 1.45
N VAL A 32 2.37 16.03 2.53
CA VAL A 32 1.98 17.32 3.11
C VAL A 32 2.38 17.46 4.59
N TYR A 33 2.05 16.48 5.43
CA TYR A 33 2.01 16.72 6.88
C TYR A 33 3.30 16.37 7.63
N GLY A 34 3.92 15.23 7.32
CA GLY A 34 5.04 14.68 8.06
C GLY A 34 6.37 15.36 7.72
N THR A 35 7.26 15.46 8.71
CA THR A 35 8.66 15.85 8.44
C THR A 35 9.47 14.65 7.99
N LEU A 36 10.53 14.85 7.19
CA LEU A 36 11.35 13.75 6.69
C LEU A 36 11.84 12.79 7.80
N ASP A 37 12.29 13.31 8.94
CA ASP A 37 12.71 12.48 10.09
C ASP A 37 11.55 11.62 10.64
N GLU A 38 10.33 12.17 10.70
CA GLU A 38 9.14 11.42 11.12
C GLU A 38 8.75 10.35 10.09
N LEU A 39 8.88 10.64 8.79
CA LEU A 39 8.59 9.70 7.71
C LEU A 39 9.57 8.52 7.70
N GLU A 40 10.84 8.77 7.99
CA GLU A 40 11.84 7.70 8.15
C GLU A 40 11.49 6.79 9.34
N LEU A 41 11.08 7.37 10.47
CA LEU A 41 10.65 6.61 11.64
C LEU A 41 9.36 5.81 11.37
N PHE A 42 8.40 6.37 10.63
CA PHE A 42 7.17 5.66 10.25
C PHE A 42 7.48 4.47 9.34
N THR A 43 8.34 4.68 8.35
CA THR A 43 8.78 3.62 7.42
C THR A 43 9.46 2.49 8.19
N ASP A 44 10.40 2.81 9.09
CA ASP A 44 11.10 1.83 9.91
C ASP A 44 10.16 1.09 10.89
N ALA A 45 9.14 1.77 11.42
CA ALA A 45 8.11 1.12 12.24
C ALA A 45 7.32 0.08 11.44
N VAL A 46 6.96 0.37 10.19
CA VAL A 46 6.25 -0.55 9.29
C VAL A 46 7.15 -1.70 8.85
N GLU A 47 8.42 -1.43 8.53
CA GLU A 47 9.39 -2.46 8.17
C GLU A 47 9.59 -3.48 9.31
N ARG A 48 9.77 -2.98 10.54
CA ARG A 48 9.87 -3.83 11.74
C ARG A 48 8.55 -4.51 12.09
N TRP A 49 7.43 -3.88 11.74
CA TRP A 49 6.08 -4.30 12.09
C TRP A 49 5.90 -4.48 13.61
N ASP A 50 6.46 -3.53 14.39
CA ASP A 50 6.53 -3.59 15.86
C ASP A 50 5.75 -2.43 16.51
N ILE A 51 4.67 -2.78 17.21
CA ILE A 51 3.83 -1.83 17.96
C ILE A 51 4.63 -1.10 19.03
N ASN A 52 5.50 -1.77 19.77
CA ASN A 52 6.25 -1.14 20.86
C ASN A 52 7.22 -0.10 20.32
N TYR A 53 7.88 -0.42 19.21
CA TYR A 53 8.73 0.53 18.50
C TYR A 53 7.93 1.76 18.04
N ALA A 54 6.80 1.53 17.36
CA ALA A 54 5.94 2.59 16.87
C ALA A 54 5.43 3.51 18.00
N LEU A 55 4.94 2.93 19.10
CA LEU A 55 4.44 3.66 20.25
C LEU A 55 5.51 4.48 20.97
N LYS A 56 6.77 4.06 20.89
CA LYS A 56 7.89 4.77 21.54
C LYS A 56 8.42 5.92 20.68
N HIS A 57 8.51 5.75 19.36
CA HIS A 57 9.27 6.66 18.50
C HIS A 57 8.40 7.57 17.62
N LEU A 58 7.16 7.19 17.30
CA LEU A 58 6.31 8.00 16.43
C LEU A 58 5.63 9.17 17.16
N PRO A 59 5.26 10.25 16.47
CA PRO A 59 4.34 11.26 17.01
C PRO A 59 2.91 10.70 17.12
N GLY A 60 2.05 11.37 17.91
CA GLY A 60 0.72 10.85 18.26
C GLY A 60 -0.18 10.52 17.05
N TYR A 61 -0.15 11.35 16.01
CA TYR A 61 -0.96 11.13 14.79
C TYR A 61 -0.49 9.90 14.00
N MET A 62 0.82 9.72 13.85
CA MET A 62 1.42 8.54 13.22
C MET A 62 1.21 7.26 14.01
N LYS A 63 1.19 7.30 15.36
CA LYS A 63 0.84 6.13 16.17
C LYS A 63 -0.56 5.63 15.84
N MET A 64 -1.53 6.53 15.72
CA MET A 64 -2.90 6.17 15.37
C MET A 64 -2.97 5.56 13.97
N CYS A 65 -2.30 6.19 12.99
CA CYS A 65 -2.22 5.67 11.62
C CYS A 65 -1.57 4.27 11.57
N PHE A 66 -0.41 4.10 12.21
CA PHE A 66 0.30 2.82 12.30
C PHE A 66 -0.56 1.74 12.95
N LEU A 67 -1.20 2.03 14.08
CA LEU A 67 -2.07 1.07 14.77
C LEU A 67 -3.28 0.69 13.92
N ALA A 68 -3.87 1.64 13.19
CA ALA A 68 -4.98 1.36 12.27
C ALA A 68 -4.54 0.42 11.13
N LEU A 69 -3.40 0.70 10.50
CA LEU A 69 -2.80 -0.16 9.48
C LEU A 69 -2.49 -1.55 10.03
N TYR A 70 -1.81 -1.61 11.18
CA TYR A 70 -1.43 -2.86 11.84
C TYR A 70 -2.66 -3.71 12.14
N ASN A 71 -3.67 -3.15 12.82
CA ASN A 71 -4.88 -3.88 13.17
C ASN A 71 -5.62 -4.38 11.94
N PHE A 72 -5.81 -3.52 10.93
CA PHE A 72 -6.48 -3.89 9.68
C PHE A 72 -5.77 -5.05 8.97
N VAL A 73 -4.45 -4.97 8.79
CA VAL A 73 -3.69 -6.01 8.08
C VAL A 73 -3.72 -7.33 8.84
N ASN A 74 -3.57 -7.32 10.17
CA ASN A 74 -3.62 -8.54 10.96
C ASN A 74 -5.04 -9.15 11.00
N GLU A 75 -6.09 -8.33 11.09
CA GLU A 75 -7.48 -8.80 11.00
C GLU A 75 -7.79 -9.40 9.63
N PHE A 76 -7.34 -8.76 8.55
CA PHE A 76 -7.51 -9.26 7.19
C PHE A 76 -6.79 -10.60 7.01
N ALA A 77 -5.52 -10.69 7.40
CA ALA A 77 -4.74 -11.92 7.30
C ALA A 77 -5.36 -13.05 8.14
N TYR A 78 -5.81 -12.75 9.36
CA TYR A 78 -6.49 -13.72 10.22
C TYR A 78 -7.81 -14.22 9.61
N TYR A 79 -8.59 -13.33 9.00
CA TYR A 79 -9.82 -13.73 8.32
C TYR A 79 -9.54 -14.71 7.17
N VAL A 80 -8.56 -14.40 6.32
CA VAL A 80 -8.20 -15.26 5.18
C VAL A 80 -7.66 -16.61 5.66
N LEU A 81 -6.79 -16.62 6.66
CA LEU A 81 -6.30 -17.85 7.30
C LEU A 81 -7.47 -18.71 7.81
N LYS A 82 -8.43 -18.10 8.50
CA LYS A 82 -9.59 -18.83 9.05
C LYS A 82 -10.52 -19.39 7.97
N GLN A 83 -10.71 -18.66 6.86
CA GLN A 83 -11.66 -19.07 5.81
C GLN A 83 -11.05 -20.05 4.79
N GLN A 84 -9.75 -19.94 4.52
CA GLN A 84 -9.10 -20.63 3.41
C GLN A 84 -7.85 -21.42 3.80
N ASP A 85 -7.47 -21.43 5.09
CA ASP A 85 -6.22 -22.05 5.58
C ASP A 85 -4.97 -21.55 4.84
N PHE A 86 -4.98 -20.26 4.48
CA PHE A 86 -3.91 -19.60 3.72
C PHE A 86 -3.27 -18.47 4.55
N ASP A 87 -2.00 -18.62 4.90
CA ASP A 87 -1.22 -17.57 5.56
C ASP A 87 -0.66 -16.58 4.54
N MET A 88 -1.25 -15.38 4.53
CA MET A 88 -0.88 -14.27 3.64
C MET A 88 -0.22 -13.10 4.38
N LEU A 89 0.07 -13.22 5.68
CA LEU A 89 0.50 -12.07 6.50
C LEU A 89 1.79 -11.44 5.97
N LEU A 90 2.76 -12.27 5.55
CA LEU A 90 4.02 -11.77 5.01
C LEU A 90 3.82 -11.02 3.68
N SER A 91 3.04 -11.60 2.77
CA SER A 91 2.73 -11.01 1.45
C SER A 91 2.10 -9.62 1.57
N ILE A 92 1.06 -9.49 2.39
CA ILE A 92 0.36 -8.21 2.54
C ILE A 92 1.22 -7.17 3.26
N LYS A 93 2.02 -7.57 4.25
CA LYS A 93 2.98 -6.67 4.91
C LYS A 93 4.01 -6.12 3.92
N ASN A 94 4.57 -6.98 3.08
CA ASN A 94 5.55 -6.58 2.07
C ASN A 94 4.94 -5.63 1.04
N ALA A 95 3.68 -5.85 0.63
CA ALA A 95 2.98 -4.96 -0.28
C ALA A 95 2.77 -3.55 0.32
N TRP A 96 2.37 -3.47 1.60
CA TRP A 96 2.26 -2.18 2.30
C TRP A 96 3.61 -1.51 2.51
N LEU A 97 4.64 -2.27 2.89
CA LEU A 97 5.99 -1.76 3.05
C LEU A 97 6.53 -1.19 1.75
N GLY A 98 6.35 -1.89 0.62
CA GLY A 98 6.78 -1.41 -0.69
C GLY A 98 6.14 -0.07 -1.09
N LEU A 99 4.84 0.10 -0.83
CA LEU A 99 4.16 1.38 -1.04
C LEU A 99 4.77 2.49 -0.17
N ILE A 100 4.94 2.23 1.12
CA ILE A 100 5.43 3.22 2.08
C ILE A 100 6.89 3.61 1.80
N GLN A 101 7.71 2.67 1.34
CA GLN A 101 9.05 2.94 0.85
C GLN A 101 9.04 3.81 -0.42
N ALA A 102 8.10 3.59 -1.34
CA ALA A 102 7.96 4.42 -2.53
C ALA A 102 7.54 5.86 -2.18
N TYR A 103 6.65 6.04 -1.21
CA TYR A 103 6.34 7.37 -0.66
C TYR A 103 7.56 8.04 -0.02
N LEU A 104 8.37 7.28 0.73
CA LEU A 104 9.59 7.84 1.33
C LEU A 104 10.59 8.31 0.26
N VAL A 105 10.71 7.60 -0.86
CA VAL A 105 11.57 8.01 -1.99
C VAL A 105 11.10 9.36 -2.56
N GLU A 106 9.80 9.52 -2.80
CA GLU A 106 9.22 10.77 -3.28
C GLU A 106 9.41 11.93 -2.28
N ALA A 107 9.17 11.68 -0.99
CA ALA A 107 9.43 12.67 0.06
C ALA A 107 10.92 13.09 0.10
N LYS A 108 11.84 12.15 -0.08
CA LYS A 108 13.28 12.42 -0.17
C LYS A 108 13.62 13.28 -1.37
N TRP A 109 13.05 13.00 -2.54
CA TRP A 109 13.22 13.83 -3.73
C TRP A 109 12.74 15.26 -3.48
N TYR A 110 11.55 15.42 -2.90
CA TYR A 110 10.97 16.72 -2.56
C TYR A 110 11.85 17.52 -1.60
N HIS A 111 12.24 16.93 -0.46
CA HIS A 111 13.03 17.62 0.57
C HIS A 111 14.45 17.96 0.12
N SER A 112 15.07 17.10 -0.69
CA SER A 112 16.40 17.35 -1.25
C SER A 112 16.38 18.28 -2.47
N LYS A 113 15.19 18.68 -2.95
CA LYS A 113 14.98 19.41 -4.21
C LYS A 113 15.57 18.67 -5.42
N TYR A 114 15.64 17.35 -5.34
CA TYR A 114 16.06 16.51 -6.44
C TYR A 114 14.92 16.41 -7.46
N THR A 115 15.25 16.60 -8.74
CA THR A 115 14.31 16.40 -9.83
C THR A 115 14.69 15.09 -10.54
N PRO A 116 13.91 14.00 -10.33
CA PRO A 116 14.20 12.73 -10.98
C PRO A 116 14.02 12.82 -12.49
N LYS A 117 14.66 11.91 -13.21
CA LYS A 117 14.33 11.69 -14.64
C LYS A 117 12.94 11.07 -14.77
N LEU A 118 12.31 11.21 -15.93
CA LEU A 118 10.98 10.63 -16.16
C LEU A 118 10.97 9.11 -15.91
N GLU A 119 11.99 8.38 -16.35
CA GLU A 119 12.06 6.94 -16.15
C GLU A 119 12.18 6.56 -14.67
N GLU A 120 13.01 7.29 -13.92
CA GLU A 120 13.21 7.10 -12.47
C GLU A 120 11.93 7.46 -11.68
N TYR A 121 11.30 8.57 -12.03
CA TYR A 121 10.01 8.98 -11.49
C TYR A 121 8.95 7.91 -11.74
N LEU A 122 8.84 7.41 -12.97
CA LEU A 122 7.85 6.40 -13.30
C LEU A 122 8.13 5.08 -12.57
N GLU A 123 9.39 4.65 -12.45
CA GLU A 123 9.73 3.40 -11.75
C GLU A 123 9.21 3.40 -10.30
N ASN A 124 9.39 4.51 -9.58
CA ASN A 124 8.81 4.69 -8.24
C ASN A 124 7.30 4.95 -8.28
N GLY A 125 6.87 5.81 -9.22
CA GLY A 125 5.51 6.29 -9.43
C GLY A 125 4.49 5.18 -9.65
N LEU A 126 4.90 4.07 -10.27
CA LEU A 126 4.06 2.88 -10.46
C LEU A 126 3.75 2.16 -9.15
N VAL A 127 4.62 2.26 -8.15
CA VAL A 127 4.42 1.70 -6.81
C VAL A 127 3.68 2.69 -5.92
N SER A 128 4.10 3.96 -5.92
CA SER A 128 3.50 5.02 -5.09
C SER A 128 2.05 5.33 -5.46
N ILE A 129 1.61 5.06 -6.70
CA ILE A 129 0.19 5.15 -7.07
C ILE A 129 -0.66 4.02 -6.48
N THR A 130 -0.07 3.08 -5.73
CA THR A 130 -0.73 1.95 -5.03
C THR A 130 -1.22 0.80 -5.89
N GLY A 131 -0.99 0.85 -7.21
CA GLY A 131 -1.47 -0.16 -8.17
C GLY A 131 -1.17 -1.61 -7.75
N PRO A 132 0.10 -1.98 -7.48
CA PRO A 132 0.45 -3.33 -7.06
C PRO A 132 -0.23 -3.74 -5.74
N LEU A 133 -0.32 -2.84 -4.77
CA LEU A 133 -0.96 -3.10 -3.48
C LEU A 133 -2.47 -3.40 -3.64
N ILE A 134 -3.18 -2.56 -4.38
CA ILE A 134 -4.62 -2.71 -4.61
C ILE A 134 -4.93 -4.00 -5.37
N ILE A 135 -4.10 -4.39 -6.34
CA ILE A 135 -4.27 -5.66 -7.07
C ILE A 135 -4.08 -6.86 -6.13
N THR A 136 -3.02 -6.86 -5.32
CA THR A 136 -2.76 -7.93 -4.34
C THR A 136 -3.90 -8.05 -3.33
N ILE A 137 -4.40 -6.93 -2.79
CA ILE A 137 -5.53 -6.92 -1.86
C ILE A 137 -6.81 -7.42 -2.54
N SER A 138 -7.06 -7.03 -3.79
CA SER A 138 -8.22 -7.46 -4.57
C SER A 138 -8.22 -8.97 -4.77
N TYR A 139 -7.06 -9.55 -5.13
CA TYR A 139 -6.92 -10.99 -5.29
C TYR A 139 -7.12 -11.75 -3.96
N LEU A 140 -6.44 -11.34 -2.90
CA LEU A 140 -6.50 -11.99 -1.58
C LEU A 140 -7.90 -11.92 -0.93
N SER A 141 -8.70 -10.92 -1.28
CA SER A 141 -10.06 -10.74 -0.73
C SER A 141 -11.18 -11.18 -1.68
N GLY A 142 -10.90 -11.31 -2.97
CA GLY A 142 -11.87 -11.66 -4.02
C GLY A 142 -11.80 -13.11 -4.50
N THR A 143 -10.68 -13.80 -4.28
CA THR A 143 -10.44 -15.16 -4.77
C THR A 143 -10.69 -16.21 -3.67
N ASN A 144 -11.38 -17.29 -4.04
CA ASN A 144 -11.54 -18.48 -3.20
C ASN A 144 -11.67 -19.73 -4.12
N PRO A 145 -10.71 -20.68 -4.10
CA PRO A 145 -9.53 -20.74 -3.22
C PRO A 145 -8.38 -19.84 -3.70
N ILE A 146 -7.62 -19.28 -2.76
CA ILE A 146 -6.35 -18.59 -3.06
C ILE A 146 -5.29 -19.62 -3.50
N ILE A 147 -4.64 -19.33 -4.63
CA ILE A 147 -3.55 -20.13 -5.18
C ILE A 147 -2.22 -19.39 -4.96
N LYS A 148 -1.28 -20.04 -4.25
CA LYS A 148 0.03 -19.46 -3.91
C LYS A 148 0.82 -19.01 -5.15
N LYS A 149 0.84 -19.84 -6.19
CA LYS A 149 1.56 -19.54 -7.44
C LYS A 149 1.01 -18.31 -8.16
N GLU A 150 -0.30 -18.05 -8.06
CA GLU A 150 -0.92 -16.87 -8.64
C GLU A 150 -0.60 -15.62 -7.81
N LEU A 151 -0.54 -15.74 -6.48
CA LEU A 151 -0.07 -14.66 -5.62
C LEU A 151 1.39 -14.30 -5.93
N GLU A 152 2.29 -15.29 -6.00
CA GLU A 152 3.70 -15.10 -6.38
C GLU A 152 3.83 -14.48 -7.78
N PHE A 153 2.97 -14.88 -8.72
CA PHE A 153 2.90 -14.26 -10.04
C PHE A 153 2.54 -12.78 -9.94
N LEU A 154 1.52 -12.39 -9.16
CA LEU A 154 1.17 -10.97 -8.97
C LEU A 154 2.28 -10.17 -8.26
N GLU A 155 2.91 -10.76 -7.24
CA GLU A 155 4.03 -10.15 -6.48
C GLU A 155 5.26 -9.92 -7.36
N SER A 156 5.45 -10.71 -8.43
CA SER A 156 6.53 -10.52 -9.41
C SER A 156 6.34 -9.30 -10.32
N ASN A 157 5.27 -8.52 -10.14
CA ASN A 157 4.89 -7.36 -10.94
C ASN A 157 4.84 -7.64 -12.45
N PRO A 158 3.99 -8.59 -12.89
CA PRO A 158 3.87 -8.97 -14.29
C PRO A 158 3.28 -7.81 -15.10
N ASP A 159 3.42 -7.89 -16.43
CA ASP A 159 2.96 -6.85 -17.36
C ASP A 159 1.55 -6.32 -17.06
N ILE A 160 0.61 -7.19 -16.67
CA ILE A 160 -0.76 -6.78 -16.32
C ILE A 160 -0.80 -5.82 -15.12
N VAL A 161 0.01 -6.05 -14.08
CA VAL A 161 0.12 -5.17 -12.91
C VAL A 161 0.86 -3.90 -13.30
N HIS A 162 1.97 -4.02 -14.04
CA HIS A 162 2.77 -2.89 -14.52
C HIS A 162 1.94 -1.91 -15.36
N TRP A 163 1.28 -2.39 -16.41
CA TRP A 163 0.51 -1.54 -17.32
C TRP A 163 -0.73 -0.94 -16.66
N SER A 164 -1.41 -1.70 -15.79
CA SER A 164 -2.55 -1.15 -15.02
C SER A 164 -2.11 -0.01 -14.12
N SER A 165 -1.00 -0.20 -13.39
CA SER A 165 -0.43 0.84 -12.52
C SER A 165 0.05 2.05 -13.32
N LYS A 166 0.59 1.84 -14.53
CA LYS A 166 1.04 2.91 -15.41
C LYS A 166 -0.10 3.76 -15.95
N ILE A 167 -1.19 3.12 -16.37
CA ILE A 167 -2.40 3.86 -16.78
C ILE A 167 -2.92 4.67 -15.59
N PHE A 168 -3.00 4.05 -14.40
CA PHE A 168 -3.48 4.74 -13.21
C PHE A 168 -2.61 5.94 -12.85
N ARG A 169 -1.28 5.77 -12.75
CA ARG A 169 -0.32 6.84 -12.48
C ARG A 169 -0.47 7.99 -13.47
N LEU A 170 -0.42 7.71 -14.78
CA LEU A 170 -0.47 8.75 -15.79
C LEU A 170 -1.82 9.48 -15.84
N GLN A 171 -2.93 8.79 -15.57
CA GLN A 171 -4.24 9.43 -15.48
C GLN A 171 -4.36 10.30 -14.24
N ASP A 172 -3.84 9.84 -13.10
CA ASP A 172 -3.80 10.60 -11.87
C ASP A 172 -2.96 11.87 -12.05
N ASP A 173 -1.72 11.75 -12.52
CA ASP A 173 -0.82 12.87 -12.76
C ASP A 173 -1.46 13.92 -13.68
N LEU A 174 -2.13 13.48 -14.75
CA LEU A 174 -2.82 14.40 -15.68
C LEU A 174 -3.97 15.17 -14.99
N GLY A 175 -4.62 14.55 -14.00
CA GLY A 175 -5.73 15.13 -13.26
C GLY A 175 -5.32 15.98 -12.06
N THR A 176 -4.12 15.75 -11.51
CA THR A 176 -3.64 16.38 -10.27
C THR A 176 -2.48 17.35 -10.48
N SER A 177 -1.81 17.33 -11.64
CA SER A 177 -0.76 18.30 -11.97
C SER A 177 -1.32 19.73 -12.05
N SER A 178 -0.74 20.64 -11.28
CA SER A 178 -1.08 22.08 -11.22
C SER A 178 0.07 22.95 -11.71
#